data_AF-A0A5Q8CGY0-F1
#
_entry.id   AF-A0A5Q8CGY0-F1
#
_cell.length_a   1.000
_cell.length_b   1.000
_cell.length_c   1.000
_cell.angle_alpha   90.00
_cell.angle_beta   90.00
_cell.angle_gamma   90.00
#
_symmetry.space_group_name_H-M   'P 1'
#
loop_
_entity.id
_entity.type
_entity.pdbx_description
1 polymer ?
#
loop_
_entity_poly.entity_id
_entity_poly.type
_entity_poly.pdbx_seq_one_letter_code
_entity_poly.pdbx_strand_id
1 'polypeptide(L)'
;FYKGNGTMAVAPGAALMSPAFAQDAGEEPEIAGIYVIGDDGAPFRVGFTLSNEFSDHVTERVNYLFLAHSKLRNASFGPEILIGELPADIRGSSRIWRDGKVLWEKPFLSGEANMSHTIANLEHHHFKYSAFRQPGDVHVHMFGTATLSFADGVRTEEGDTFEIEAKDFGLPLRNPLEIEKPVKVAVKAL
;
A
#
# COMPACT_ATOMS: atom_id res chain seq x y z
N PHE A 1 1.12 -2.44 10.82
CA PHE A 1 2.38 -3.23 10.87
C PHE A 1 3.50 -2.37 10.27
N TYR A 2 4.76 -2.81 10.31
CA TYR A 2 5.85 -2.11 9.62
C TYR A 2 6.07 -2.73 8.24
N LYS A 3 5.83 -1.95 7.17
CA LYS A 3 6.01 -2.40 5.79
C LYS A 3 7.49 -2.46 5.41
N GLY A 4 8.25 -1.42 5.74
CA GLY A 4 9.68 -1.33 5.40
C GLY A 4 10.25 0.06 5.60
N ASN A 5 11.51 0.23 5.20
CA ASN A 5 12.31 1.45 5.35
C ASN A 5 12.33 2.33 4.09
N GLY A 6 11.35 2.14 3.20
CA GLY A 6 11.25 2.90 1.94
C GLY A 6 12.00 2.30 0.75
N THR A 7 12.93 1.35 0.93
CA THR A 7 13.65 0.75 -0.22
C THR A 7 12.76 -0.12 -1.13
N MET A 8 11.57 -0.46 -0.66
CA MET A 8 10.56 -1.22 -1.40
C MET A 8 9.46 -0.33 -2.00
N ALA A 9 9.60 1.00 -1.88
CA ALA A 9 8.68 1.94 -2.51
C ALA A 9 8.92 1.96 -4.03
N VAL A 10 7.83 1.90 -4.79
CA VAL A 10 7.81 1.88 -6.25
C VAL A 10 7.06 3.11 -6.74
N ALA A 11 7.60 3.73 -7.78
CA ALA A 11 6.96 4.88 -8.40
C ALA A 11 5.64 4.48 -9.10
N PRO A 12 4.63 5.37 -9.13
CA PRO A 12 3.49 5.22 -10.03
C PRO A 12 3.93 4.95 -11.47
N GLY A 13 3.33 3.95 -12.09
CA GLY A 13 3.64 3.47 -13.44
C GLY A 13 4.78 2.45 -13.53
N ALA A 14 5.62 2.31 -12.49
CA ALA A 14 6.67 1.31 -12.44
C ALA A 14 6.16 -0.03 -11.90
N ALA A 15 6.84 -1.13 -12.23
CA ALA A 15 6.40 -2.46 -11.88
C ALA A 15 6.47 -2.75 -10.37
N LEU A 16 5.39 -3.33 -9.84
CA LEU A 16 5.40 -4.01 -8.55
C LEU A 16 6.02 -5.40 -8.75
N MET A 17 7.17 -5.64 -8.12
CA MET A 17 7.87 -6.91 -8.21
C MET A 17 7.34 -7.89 -7.16
N SER A 18 6.80 -9.01 -7.62
CA SER A 18 6.43 -10.13 -6.75
C SER A 18 7.62 -11.06 -6.52
N PRO A 19 7.96 -11.40 -5.26
CA PRO A 19 8.97 -12.41 -4.99
C PRO A 19 8.63 -13.74 -5.67
N ALA A 20 9.63 -14.42 -6.24
CA ALA A 20 9.43 -15.65 -7.02
C ALA A 20 8.75 -16.80 -6.25
N PHE A 21 8.82 -16.77 -4.92
CA PHE A 21 8.21 -17.77 -4.03
C PHE A 21 6.85 -17.36 -3.47
N ALA A 22 6.38 -16.14 -3.77
CA ALA A 22 5.09 -15.65 -3.31
C ALA A 22 3.97 -16.52 -3.91
N GLN A 23 2.95 -16.80 -3.11
CA GLN A 23 1.81 -17.61 -3.53
C GLN A 23 0.66 -16.75 -4.07
N ASP A 24 0.75 -15.45 -3.84
CA ASP A 24 -0.21 -14.44 -4.26
C ASP A 24 0.48 -13.08 -4.42
N ALA A 25 -0.16 -12.23 -5.20
CA ALA A 25 0.30 -10.91 -5.64
C ALA A 25 -0.91 -9.98 -5.74
N GLY A 26 -1.65 -9.83 -4.64
CA GLY A 26 -2.90 -9.06 -4.61
C GLY A 26 -2.67 -7.58 -4.29
N GLU A 27 -3.56 -6.75 -4.80
CA GLU A 27 -3.65 -5.33 -4.50
C GLU A 27 -4.47 -5.04 -3.24
N GLU A 28 -4.08 -4.00 -2.52
CA GLU A 28 -4.82 -3.45 -1.39
C GLU A 28 -4.97 -1.93 -1.63
N PRO A 29 -6.07 -1.47 -2.26
CA PRO A 29 -6.36 -0.06 -2.48
C PRO A 29 -6.60 0.68 -1.17
N GLU A 30 -5.81 1.73 -0.93
CA GLU A 30 -5.87 2.50 0.30
C GLU A 30 -5.65 3.99 0.09
N ILE A 31 -5.99 4.75 1.13
CA ILE A 31 -5.44 6.10 1.34
C ILE A 31 -4.24 5.98 2.28
N ALA A 32 -3.17 6.68 1.95
CA ALA A 32 -2.02 6.85 2.82
C ALA A 32 -1.80 8.32 3.20
N GLY A 33 -1.43 8.56 4.46
CA GLY A 33 -0.91 9.85 4.90
C GLY A 33 0.60 9.97 4.63
N ILE A 34 1.05 11.15 4.21
CA ILE A 34 2.46 11.50 4.03
C ILE A 34 2.89 12.46 5.13
N TYR A 35 3.99 12.13 5.81
CA TYR A 35 4.49 12.91 6.94
C TYR A 35 5.99 13.13 6.84
N VAL A 36 6.45 14.26 7.39
CA VAL A 36 7.86 14.56 7.61
C VAL A 36 8.07 14.80 9.10
N ILE A 37 9.15 14.26 9.65
CA ILE A 37 9.52 14.50 11.05
C ILE A 37 10.48 15.69 11.12
N GLY A 38 10.11 16.71 11.90
CA GLY A 38 10.95 17.89 12.12
C GLY A 38 12.17 17.62 12.99
N ASP A 39 13.07 18.61 13.05
CA ASP A 39 14.33 18.52 13.82
C ASP A 39 14.11 18.30 15.33
N ASP A 40 12.95 18.67 15.85
CA ASP A 40 12.51 18.47 17.23
C ASP A 40 11.76 17.15 17.47
N GLY A 41 11.62 16.31 16.43
CA GLY A 41 10.88 15.06 16.47
C GLY A 41 9.35 15.22 16.34
N ALA A 42 8.84 16.41 16.03
CA ALA A 42 7.41 16.61 15.76
C ALA A 42 7.02 16.03 14.38
N PRO A 43 5.95 15.22 14.29
CA PRO A 43 5.43 14.76 13.01
C PRO A 43 4.58 15.86 12.35
N PHE A 44 4.87 16.16 11.09
CA PHE A 44 4.10 17.09 10.26
C PHE A 44 3.44 16.33 9.12
N ARG A 45 2.11 16.36 9.06
CA ARG A 45 1.37 15.82 7.93
C ARG A 45 1.49 16.75 6.73
N VAL A 46 2.05 16.24 5.64
CA VAL A 46 2.13 16.95 4.35
C VAL A 46 0.79 16.86 3.63
N GLY A 47 0.17 15.70 3.64
CA GLY A 47 -1.09 15.46 2.95
C GLY A 47 -1.40 13.97 2.82
N PHE A 48 -2.24 13.64 1.85
CA PHE A 48 -2.74 12.29 1.61
C PHE A 48 -2.55 11.87 0.16
N THR A 49 -2.50 10.56 -0.09
CA THR A 49 -2.36 10.01 -1.44
C THR A 49 -3.12 8.70 -1.58
N LEU A 50 -3.44 8.31 -2.82
CA LEU A 50 -3.74 6.92 -3.13
C LEU A 50 -2.51 6.05 -2.89
N SER A 51 -2.74 4.81 -2.48
CA SER A 51 -1.68 3.82 -2.28
C SER A 51 -2.15 2.40 -2.59
N ASN A 52 -1.20 1.56 -2.99
CA ASN A 52 -1.38 0.12 -3.16
C ASN A 52 -0.43 -0.62 -2.20
N GLU A 53 -1.01 -1.36 -1.26
CA GLU A 53 -0.28 -2.20 -0.31
C GLU A 53 -0.21 -3.65 -0.81
N PHE A 54 0.75 -3.92 -1.69
CA PHE A 54 0.87 -5.20 -2.39
C PHE A 54 1.22 -6.37 -1.44
N SER A 55 0.44 -7.45 -1.54
CA SER A 55 0.33 -8.48 -0.49
C SER A 55 0.21 -9.91 -1.02
N ASP A 56 0.66 -10.87 -0.21
CA ASP A 56 0.44 -12.31 -0.43
C ASP A 56 -0.56 -12.86 0.58
N HIS A 57 -1.83 -12.79 0.21
CA HIS A 57 -2.92 -13.14 1.09
C HIS A 57 -3.01 -14.64 1.32
N VAL A 58 -2.49 -15.46 0.41
CA VAL A 58 -2.41 -16.92 0.58
C VAL A 58 -1.49 -17.25 1.74
N THR A 59 -0.27 -16.69 1.74
CA THR A 59 0.70 -16.84 2.83
C THR A 59 0.14 -16.30 4.14
N GLU A 60 -0.53 -15.14 4.13
CA GLU A 60 -1.14 -14.56 5.33
C GLU A 60 -2.20 -15.46 5.97
N ARG A 61 -3.07 -16.06 5.15
CA ARG A 61 -4.17 -16.93 5.63
C ARG A 61 -3.70 -18.22 6.29
N VAL A 62 -2.45 -18.65 6.04
CA VAL A 62 -1.91 -19.86 6.68
C VAL A 62 -1.85 -19.69 8.20
N ASN A 63 -1.40 -18.53 8.68
CA ASN A 63 -1.28 -18.24 10.10
C ASN A 63 -1.12 -16.73 10.33
N TYR A 64 -1.74 -16.18 11.38
CA TYR A 64 -1.61 -14.76 11.73
C TYR A 64 -0.15 -14.31 11.95
N LEU A 65 0.75 -15.22 12.35
CA LEU A 65 2.19 -14.94 12.50
C LEU A 65 2.90 -14.67 11.16
N PHE A 66 2.28 -15.03 10.04
CA PHE A 66 2.83 -14.79 8.71
C PHE A 66 2.46 -13.43 8.13
N LEU A 67 1.68 -12.60 8.85
CA LEU A 67 1.37 -11.23 8.43
C LEU A 67 2.63 -10.43 8.07
N ALA A 68 3.65 -10.44 8.93
CA ALA A 68 4.87 -9.70 8.62
C ALA A 68 5.53 -10.24 7.33
N HIS A 69 5.52 -11.56 7.14
CA HIS A 69 6.10 -12.19 5.97
C HIS A 69 5.29 -11.96 4.68
N SER A 70 3.95 -11.95 4.75
CA SER A 70 3.06 -11.67 3.60
C SER A 70 3.14 -10.22 3.13
N LYS A 71 3.61 -9.31 3.98
CA LYS A 71 3.73 -7.88 3.68
C LYS A 71 5.13 -7.46 3.22
N LEU A 72 6.17 -8.31 3.32
CA LEU A 72 7.54 -8.01 2.80
C LEU A 72 7.59 -8.04 1.27
N ARG A 73 7.03 -7.01 0.65
CA ARG A 73 6.76 -6.83 -0.78
C ARG A 73 6.77 -5.34 -1.11
N ASN A 74 6.77 -5.00 -2.39
CA ASN A 74 6.74 -3.60 -2.83
C ASN A 74 5.48 -2.86 -2.36
N ALA A 75 5.54 -1.54 -2.39
CA ALA A 75 4.39 -0.65 -2.17
C ALA A 75 4.47 0.51 -3.15
N SER A 76 3.33 0.99 -3.62
CA SER A 76 3.26 2.16 -4.50
C SER A 76 2.27 3.17 -3.94
N PHE A 77 2.55 4.45 -4.14
CA PHE A 77 1.71 5.54 -3.68
C PHE A 77 1.95 6.78 -4.54
N GLY A 78 0.95 7.63 -4.63
CA GLY A 78 0.90 8.76 -5.55
C GLY A 78 -0.24 8.58 -6.55
N PRO A 79 -0.14 9.15 -7.76
CA PRO A 79 0.93 10.04 -8.23
C PRO A 79 0.88 11.44 -7.64
N GLU A 80 -0.21 11.80 -6.97
CA GLU A 80 -0.44 13.14 -6.46
C GLU A 80 -0.69 13.12 -4.95
N ILE A 81 -0.36 14.23 -4.30
CA ILE A 81 -0.61 14.44 -2.88
C ILE A 81 -1.72 15.47 -2.73
N LEU A 82 -2.83 15.07 -2.13
CA LEU A 82 -3.87 15.96 -1.66
C LEU A 82 -3.38 16.69 -0.41
N ILE A 83 -3.20 18.01 -0.52
CA ILE A 83 -2.81 18.87 0.60
C ILE A 83 -4.04 19.35 1.36
N GLY A 84 -3.92 19.44 2.70
CA GLY A 84 -4.99 19.87 3.59
C GLY A 84 -5.71 18.70 4.25
N GLU A 85 -6.99 18.87 4.54
CA GLU A 85 -7.81 17.84 5.18
C GLU A 85 -8.30 16.79 4.19
N LEU A 86 -8.33 15.53 4.64
CA LEU A 86 -8.91 14.43 3.88
C LEU A 86 -10.45 14.56 3.88
N PRO A 87 -11.13 14.42 2.73
CA PRO A 87 -12.58 14.33 2.70
C PRO A 87 -13.10 13.20 3.59
N ALA A 88 -14.18 13.45 4.31
CA ALA A 88 -14.76 12.46 5.23
C ALA A 88 -15.35 11.25 4.51
N ASP A 89 -15.89 11.42 3.29
CA ASP A 89 -16.40 10.33 2.44
C ASP A 89 -15.61 10.31 1.13
N ILE A 90 -14.76 9.30 0.96
CA ILE A 90 -14.01 9.05 -0.27
C ILE A 90 -14.58 7.80 -0.93
N ARG A 91 -14.84 7.93 -2.23
CA ARG A 91 -15.37 6.85 -3.07
C ARG A 91 -14.45 6.67 -4.25
N GLY A 92 -13.87 5.48 -4.36
CA GLY A 92 -12.96 5.12 -5.43
C GLY A 92 -13.28 3.78 -6.05
N SER A 93 -12.46 3.40 -7.03
CA SER A 93 -12.49 2.10 -7.68
C SER A 93 -11.10 1.47 -7.68
N SER A 94 -11.06 0.16 -7.48
CA SER A 94 -9.89 -0.67 -7.72
C SER A 94 -10.17 -1.54 -8.94
N ARG A 95 -9.22 -1.60 -9.87
CA ARG A 95 -9.32 -2.38 -11.10
C ARG A 95 -8.06 -3.18 -11.35
N ILE A 96 -8.24 -4.34 -11.96
CA ILE A 96 -7.17 -5.13 -12.55
C ILE A 96 -7.39 -5.19 -14.04
N TRP A 97 -6.38 -4.79 -14.79
CA TRP A 97 -6.36 -4.85 -16.25
C TRP A 97 -5.50 -6.03 -16.70
N ARG A 98 -6.01 -6.85 -17.61
CA ARG A 98 -5.28 -7.92 -18.30
C ARG A 98 -5.49 -7.79 -19.80
N ASP A 99 -4.40 -7.77 -20.56
CA ASP A 99 -4.43 -7.61 -22.04
C ASP A 99 -5.29 -6.43 -22.52
N GLY A 100 -5.24 -5.30 -21.80
CA GLY A 100 -5.99 -4.09 -22.11
C GLY A 100 -7.49 -4.17 -21.81
N LYS A 101 -7.96 -5.20 -21.12
CA LYS A 101 -9.37 -5.35 -20.68
C LYS A 101 -9.45 -5.39 -19.16
N VAL A 102 -10.55 -4.89 -18.62
CA VAL A 102 -10.83 -5.01 -17.19
C VAL A 102 -11.12 -6.47 -16.87
N LEU A 103 -10.24 -7.09 -16.10
CA LEU A 103 -10.40 -8.44 -15.56
C LEU A 103 -11.33 -8.42 -14.34
N TRP A 104 -11.15 -7.42 -13.48
CA TRP A 104 -11.92 -7.24 -12.26
C TRP A 104 -11.99 -5.75 -11.90
N GLU A 105 -13.11 -5.35 -11.31
CA GLU A 105 -13.34 -4.00 -10.80
C GLU A 105 -14.24 -4.06 -9.57
N LYS A 106 -13.92 -3.27 -8.53
CA LYS A 106 -14.76 -3.12 -7.35
C LYS A 106 -14.61 -1.74 -6.73
N PRO A 107 -15.70 -1.12 -6.22
CA PRO A 107 -15.58 0.10 -5.46
C PRO A 107 -14.78 -0.12 -4.17
N PHE A 108 -14.06 0.91 -3.73
CA PHE A 108 -13.53 1.00 -2.37
C PHE A 108 -14.01 2.30 -1.71
N LEU A 109 -14.16 2.25 -0.40
CA LEU A 109 -14.60 3.38 0.42
C LEU A 109 -13.51 3.72 1.42
N SER A 110 -13.28 5.02 1.63
CA SER A 110 -12.34 5.52 2.64
C SER A 110 -12.82 6.86 3.18
N GLY A 111 -11.98 7.55 3.95
CA GLY A 111 -12.35 8.72 4.73
C GLY A 111 -13.05 8.34 6.05
N GLU A 112 -13.02 9.24 7.03
CA GLU A 112 -13.44 8.94 8.40
C GLU A 112 -14.93 8.56 8.53
N ALA A 113 -15.77 8.86 7.53
CA ALA A 113 -17.16 8.38 7.48
C ALA A 113 -17.28 6.88 7.16
N ASN A 114 -16.25 6.27 6.56
CA ASN A 114 -16.24 4.87 6.14
C ASN A 114 -15.21 4.01 6.90
N MET A 115 -14.27 4.63 7.62
CA MET A 115 -13.24 3.93 8.39
C MET A 115 -13.65 3.67 9.84
N SER A 116 -13.24 2.54 10.41
CA SER A 116 -13.46 2.23 11.83
C SER A 116 -12.58 3.03 12.79
N HIS A 117 -11.49 3.61 12.29
CA HIS A 117 -10.55 4.40 13.06
C HIS A 117 -10.40 5.79 12.43
N THR A 118 -10.38 6.81 13.28
CA THR A 118 -10.07 8.19 12.86
C THR A 118 -8.60 8.31 12.47
N ILE A 119 -8.30 9.27 11.60
CA ILE A 119 -6.93 9.61 11.21
C ILE A 119 -6.13 9.99 12.45
N ALA A 120 -6.69 10.81 13.34
CA ALA A 120 -6.03 11.19 14.59
C ALA A 120 -5.69 9.98 15.49
N ASN A 121 -6.56 8.95 15.52
CA ASN A 121 -6.30 7.72 16.26
C ASN A 121 -5.14 6.92 15.63
N LEU A 122 -5.14 6.78 14.30
CA LEU A 122 -4.07 6.10 13.56
C LEU A 122 -2.73 6.82 13.74
N GLU A 123 -2.71 8.15 13.59
CA GLU A 123 -1.56 9.01 13.82
C GLU A 123 -1.04 8.89 15.26
N HIS A 124 -1.93 8.94 16.27
CA HIS A 124 -1.55 8.74 17.67
C HIS A 124 -0.84 7.40 17.89
N HIS A 125 -1.44 6.32 17.39
CA HIS A 125 -0.90 4.98 17.60
C HIS A 125 0.41 4.72 16.84
N HIS A 126 0.64 5.43 15.74
CA HIS A 126 1.91 5.40 15.03
C HIS A 126 2.96 6.27 15.74
N PHE A 127 2.71 7.57 15.90
CA PHE A 127 3.73 8.52 16.38
C PHE A 127 3.94 8.56 17.89
N LYS A 128 3.15 7.86 18.71
CA LYS A 128 3.44 7.71 20.15
C LYS A 128 4.80 7.04 20.42
N TYR A 129 5.30 6.24 19.48
CA TYR A 129 6.62 5.61 19.58
C TYR A 129 7.71 6.57 19.11
N SER A 130 8.75 6.78 19.93
CA SER A 130 9.89 7.63 19.56
C SER A 130 10.65 7.10 18.33
N ALA A 131 10.60 5.79 18.07
CA ALA A 131 11.21 5.18 16.90
C ALA A 131 10.66 5.71 15.57
N PHE A 132 9.44 6.27 15.54
CA PHE A 132 8.82 6.88 14.36
C PHE A 132 8.82 8.40 14.40
N ARG A 133 9.70 8.98 15.21
CA ARG A 133 9.89 10.43 15.38
C ARG A 133 11.36 10.80 15.28
N GLN A 134 12.11 10.13 14.40
CA GLN A 134 13.50 10.49 14.14
C GLN A 134 13.54 11.71 13.19
N PRO A 135 14.28 12.77 13.54
CA PRO A 135 14.43 13.95 12.69
C PRO A 135 14.78 13.63 11.23
N GLY A 136 14.04 14.23 10.29
CA GLY A 136 14.25 14.07 8.86
C GLY A 136 13.60 12.84 8.23
N ASP A 137 13.02 11.93 9.02
CA ASP A 137 12.30 10.78 8.47
C ASP A 137 11.05 11.23 7.69
N VAL A 138 10.78 10.51 6.60
CA VAL A 138 9.54 10.61 5.84
C VAL A 138 8.73 9.34 6.08
N HIS A 139 7.47 9.49 6.50
CA HIS A 139 6.55 8.39 6.69
C HIS A 139 5.47 8.38 5.62
N VAL A 140 5.18 7.18 5.11
CA VAL A 140 3.96 6.88 4.36
C VAL A 140 3.16 5.90 5.21
N HIS A 141 2.01 6.36 5.73
CA HIS A 141 1.16 5.57 6.62
C HIS A 141 -0.13 5.19 5.88
N MET A 142 -0.17 3.93 5.44
CA MET A 142 -1.30 3.27 4.78
C MET A 142 -2.37 2.92 5.83
N PHE A 143 -3.63 3.30 5.59
CA PHE A 143 -4.70 3.27 6.62
C PHE A 143 -5.58 2.00 6.62
N GLY A 144 -5.23 1.01 5.82
CA GLY A 144 -5.96 -0.25 5.66
C GLY A 144 -6.94 -0.22 4.48
N THR A 145 -7.16 -1.41 3.90
CA THR A 145 -8.18 -1.66 2.87
C THR A 145 -9.33 -2.52 3.40
N ALA A 146 -10.47 -2.44 2.72
CA ALA A 146 -11.56 -3.41 2.81
C ALA A 146 -11.90 -4.06 1.44
N THR A 147 -11.21 -3.65 0.38
CA THR A 147 -11.45 -4.08 -1.01
C THR A 147 -10.17 -4.75 -1.50
N LEU A 148 -10.27 -6.02 -1.92
CA LEU A 148 -9.15 -6.78 -2.48
C LEU A 148 -9.68 -7.86 -3.42
N SER A 149 -9.11 -7.97 -4.62
CA SER A 149 -9.51 -8.93 -5.66
C SER A 149 -9.40 -10.39 -5.20
N PHE A 150 -8.44 -10.69 -4.33
CA PHE A 150 -8.22 -12.01 -3.77
C PHE A 150 -9.44 -12.54 -3.00
N ALA A 151 -10.20 -11.67 -2.33
CA ALA A 151 -11.43 -12.07 -1.63
C ALA A 151 -12.53 -12.55 -2.60
N ASP A 152 -12.49 -12.09 -3.84
CA ASP A 152 -13.41 -12.49 -4.91
C ASP A 152 -12.84 -13.65 -5.76
N GLY A 153 -11.71 -14.25 -5.36
CA GLY A 153 -11.09 -15.39 -6.03
C GLY A 153 -10.34 -15.04 -7.32
N VAL A 154 -10.06 -13.76 -7.55
CA VAL A 154 -9.24 -13.32 -8.68
C VAL A 154 -7.78 -13.67 -8.41
N ARG A 155 -7.13 -14.25 -9.41
CA ARG A 155 -5.69 -14.55 -9.39
C ARG A 155 -4.96 -13.63 -10.35
N THR A 156 -4.03 -12.86 -9.82
CA THR A 156 -3.17 -11.97 -10.61
C THR A 156 -2.06 -12.75 -11.31
N GLU A 157 -1.62 -12.23 -12.46
CA GLU A 157 -0.59 -12.82 -13.30
C GLU A 157 0.40 -11.74 -13.76
N GLU A 158 1.62 -12.17 -14.13
CA GLU A 158 2.61 -11.27 -14.74
C GLU A 158 2.01 -10.55 -15.95
N GLY A 159 2.19 -9.23 -16.01
CA GLY A 159 1.62 -8.37 -17.04
C GLY A 159 0.26 -7.76 -16.69
N ASP A 160 -0.40 -8.20 -15.61
CA ASP A 160 -1.56 -7.48 -15.08
C ASP A 160 -1.18 -6.07 -14.66
N THR A 161 -2.12 -5.13 -14.74
CA THR A 161 -1.94 -3.77 -14.23
C THR A 161 -3.00 -3.47 -13.18
N PHE A 162 -2.54 -3.12 -11.98
CA PHE A 162 -3.39 -2.58 -10.93
C PHE A 162 -3.68 -1.11 -11.21
N GLU A 163 -4.91 -0.70 -11.00
CA GLU A 163 -5.34 0.69 -11.08
C GLU A 163 -6.22 1.03 -9.88
N ILE A 164 -5.91 2.13 -9.21
CA ILE A 164 -6.67 2.67 -8.09
C ILE A 164 -6.96 4.12 -8.39
N GLU A 165 -8.23 4.52 -8.27
CA GLU A 165 -8.66 5.89 -8.50
C GLU A 165 -9.72 6.32 -7.49
N ALA A 166 -9.73 7.61 -7.16
CA ALA A 166 -10.84 8.26 -6.49
C ALA A 166 -10.84 9.73 -6.92
N LYS A 167 -12.01 10.28 -7.23
CA LYS A 167 -12.17 11.64 -7.81
C LYS A 167 -11.56 12.77 -6.98
N ASP A 168 -11.42 12.55 -5.67
CA ASP A 168 -10.87 13.51 -4.72
C ASP A 168 -9.32 13.61 -4.84
N PHE A 169 -8.73 12.65 -5.54
CA PHE A 169 -7.36 12.64 -6.03
C PHE A 169 -7.40 12.84 -7.55
N GLY A 170 -6.36 13.42 -8.16
CA GLY A 170 -6.38 13.65 -9.60
C GLY A 170 -6.08 12.38 -10.39
N LEU A 171 -4.81 12.13 -10.70
CA LEU A 171 -4.45 10.99 -11.56
C LEU A 171 -4.59 9.64 -10.84
N PRO A 172 -5.02 8.57 -11.55
CA PRO A 172 -5.09 7.23 -10.98
C PRO A 172 -3.69 6.68 -10.69
N LEU A 173 -3.56 5.93 -9.61
CA LEU A 173 -2.37 5.15 -9.30
C LEU A 173 -2.39 3.86 -10.12
N ARG A 174 -1.39 3.67 -10.97
CA ARG A 174 -1.26 2.46 -11.81
C ARG A 174 0.09 1.80 -11.61
N ASN A 175 0.12 0.49 -11.51
CA ASN A 175 1.38 -0.26 -11.50
C ASN A 175 1.20 -1.62 -12.20
N PRO A 176 2.05 -1.97 -13.18
CA PRO A 176 2.09 -3.33 -13.71
C PRO A 176 2.66 -4.31 -12.68
N LEU A 177 2.27 -5.57 -12.78
CA LEU A 177 2.80 -6.68 -11.99
C LEU A 177 3.91 -7.39 -12.77
N GLU A 178 5.07 -7.54 -12.15
CA GLU A 178 6.17 -8.38 -12.63
C GLU A 178 6.55 -9.42 -11.57
N ILE A 179 7.10 -10.55 -12.01
CA ILE A 179 7.51 -11.64 -11.11
C ILE A 179 9.03 -11.77 -11.14
N GLU A 180 9.65 -11.75 -9.96
CA GLU A 180 11.09 -11.95 -9.82
C GLU A 180 11.50 -13.36 -10.26
N LYS A 181 12.77 -13.48 -10.67
CA LYS A 181 13.40 -14.79 -10.85
C LYS A 181 13.86 -15.34 -9.49
N PRO A 182 13.77 -16.65 -9.25
CA PRO A 182 14.28 -17.24 -8.01
C PRO A 182 15.76 -16.94 -7.79
N VAL A 183 16.10 -16.42 -6.61
CA VAL A 183 17.49 -16.17 -6.18
C VAL A 183 17.89 -17.18 -5.11
N LYS A 184 19.04 -17.84 -5.27
CA LYS A 184 19.62 -18.68 -4.22
C LYS A 184 20.41 -17.82 -3.25
N VAL A 185 19.93 -17.72 -2.02
CA VAL A 185 20.63 -17.04 -0.92
C VAL A 185 21.20 -18.09 0.03
N ALA A 186 22.50 -17.97 0.34
CA ALA A 186 23.16 -18.82 1.32
C ALA A 186 23.89 -17.95 2.35
N VAL A 187 23.67 -18.24 3.63
CA VAL A 187 24.37 -17.57 4.73
C VAL A 187 25.80 -18.10 4.78
N LYS A 188 26.79 -17.21 4.78
CA LYS A 188 28.19 -17.56 5.00
C LYS A 188 28.54 -17.28 6.45
N ALA A 189 29.07 -18.28 7.15
CA ALA A 189 29.63 -18.09 8.49
C ALA A 189 30.98 -17.35 8.39
N LEU A 190 31.25 -16.46 9.35
CA LEU A 190 32.52 -15.75 9.48
C LEU A 190 33.49 -16.55 10.34
#